data_AF-A0A0G2I933-F1
#
_entry.id   AF-A0A0G2I933-F1
#
_cell.length_a   1.000
_cell.length_b   1.000
_cell.length_c   1.000
_cell.angle_alpha   90.00
_cell.angle_beta   90.00
_cell.angle_gamma   90.00
#
_symmetry.space_group_name_H-M   'P 1'
#
loop_
_entity.id
_entity.type
_entity.pdbx_description
1 polymer ?
#
loop_
_entity_poly.entity_id
_entity_poly.type
_entity_poly.pdbx_seq_one_letter_code
_entity_poly.pdbx_strand_id
1 'polypeptide(L)'
;MGLKVNYTFERDQQNCLARWPHVLQIQTAPIDERTTIGVVDLRICLQAIAQCSPEIVNQPDKDYAVYALDYSEDDVPLVGQGMLSWGLDQAVASPEQKLVTGRVTKNMLAIFGNGIKETLEVKLKLNSVPRMQRPQTSYNSEIQRGYGTDGTYALVRSGSIISGPGS
;
A
#
# COMPACT_ATOMS: atom_id res chain seq x y z
N MET A 1 -8.32 15.03 11.07
CA MET A 1 -9.44 14.33 10.40
C MET A 1 -9.49 12.86 10.84
N GLY A 2 -10.67 12.25 10.97
CA GLY A 2 -10.76 10.78 11.14
C GLY A 2 -10.53 10.07 9.81
N LEU A 3 -10.15 8.79 9.83
CA LEU A 3 -10.02 7.97 8.61
C LEU A 3 -10.98 6.78 8.67
N LYS A 4 -11.78 6.64 7.61
CA LYS A 4 -12.61 5.47 7.33
C LYS A 4 -12.12 4.81 6.04
N VAL A 5 -11.95 3.51 6.08
CA VAL A 5 -11.61 2.69 4.91
C VAL A 5 -12.79 1.76 4.65
N ASN A 6 -13.56 2.06 3.61
CA ASN A 6 -14.56 1.13 3.11
C ASN A 6 -13.85 0.14 2.19
N TYR A 7 -14.03 -1.16 2.42
CA TYR A 7 -13.40 -2.18 1.59
C TYR A 7 -14.37 -3.31 1.26
N THR A 8 -14.12 -3.96 0.14
CA THR A 8 -14.92 -5.09 -0.36
C THR A 8 -13.99 -6.23 -0.76
N PHE A 9 -14.49 -7.46 -0.63
CA PHE A 9 -13.83 -8.63 -1.20
C PHE A 9 -14.47 -8.95 -2.54
N GLU A 10 -13.70 -9.31 -3.55
CA GLU A 10 -14.23 -9.59 -4.90
C GLU A 10 -15.41 -10.59 -4.94
N ARG A 11 -15.40 -11.58 -4.05
CA ARG A 11 -16.42 -12.63 -3.98
C ARG A 11 -17.63 -12.29 -3.12
N ASP A 12 -17.55 -11.23 -2.29
CA ASP A 12 -18.62 -10.83 -1.40
C ASP A 12 -19.15 -9.44 -1.78
N GLN A 13 -20.46 -9.31 -1.95
CA GLN A 13 -21.10 -8.01 -2.11
C GLN A 13 -21.15 -7.20 -0.80
N GLN A 14 -20.59 -7.74 0.28
CA GLN A 14 -20.65 -7.12 1.59
C GLN A 14 -19.57 -6.04 1.72
N ASN A 15 -20.01 -4.82 2.01
CA ASN A 15 -19.13 -3.71 2.33
C ASN A 15 -18.66 -3.84 3.78
N CYS A 16 -17.34 -3.85 3.96
CA CYS A 16 -16.70 -3.79 5.26
C CYS A 16 -16.18 -2.37 5.54
N LEU A 17 -16.08 -2.01 6.82
CA LEU A 17 -15.63 -0.69 7.24
C LEU A 17 -14.55 -0.82 8.32
N ALA A 18 -13.35 -0.33 8.04
CA ALA A 18 -12.30 -0.14 9.02
C ALA A 18 -12.19 1.33 9.41
N ARG A 19 -11.88 1.58 10.68
CA ARG A 19 -11.69 2.94 11.23
C ARG A 19 -10.31 3.03 11.85
N TRP A 20 -9.54 4.03 11.44
CA TRP A 20 -8.27 4.30 12.09
C TRP A 20 -8.55 4.93 13.47
N PRO A 21 -7.93 4.44 14.56
CA PRO A 21 -8.22 4.92 15.91
C PRO A 21 -7.71 6.34 16.18
N HIS A 22 -6.73 6.81 15.38
CA HIS A 22 -6.11 8.12 15.59
C HIS A 22 -6.58 9.15 14.56
N VAL A 23 -6.56 10.42 14.97
CA VAL A 23 -6.80 11.54 14.06
C VAL A 23 -5.56 11.78 13.21
N LEU A 24 -5.74 12.00 11.92
CA LEU A 24 -4.67 12.25 10.96
C LEU A 24 -4.66 13.72 10.52
N GLN A 25 -3.46 14.24 10.23
CA GLN A 25 -3.27 15.47 9.47
C GLN A 25 -3.29 15.10 7.99
N ILE A 26 -4.34 15.48 7.28
CA ILE A 26 -4.59 15.10 5.89
C ILE A 26 -4.48 16.35 5.03
N GLN A 27 -3.66 16.28 3.98
CA GLN A 27 -3.63 17.29 2.94
C GLN A 27 -4.87 17.14 2.06
N THR A 28 -5.56 18.24 1.78
CA THR A 28 -6.80 18.24 1.03
C THR A 28 -6.76 19.19 -0.15
N ALA A 29 -7.51 18.87 -1.19
CA ALA A 29 -7.69 19.71 -2.37
C ALA A 29 -9.17 19.67 -2.80
N PRO A 30 -9.79 20.82 -3.12
CA PRO A 30 -11.08 20.83 -3.81
C PRO A 30 -10.86 20.39 -5.27
N ILE A 31 -11.65 19.44 -5.76
CA ILE A 31 -11.65 19.03 -7.18
C ILE A 31 -12.81 19.65 -7.96
N ASP A 32 -13.90 19.99 -7.27
CA ASP A 32 -15.05 20.70 -7.80
C ASP A 32 -15.71 21.53 -6.67
N GLU A 33 -16.81 22.22 -6.97
CA GLU A 33 -17.52 23.09 -6.01
C GLU A 33 -18.09 22.35 -4.79
N ARG A 34 -18.28 21.04 -4.87
CA ARG A 34 -18.96 20.18 -3.89
C ARG A 34 -18.07 19.08 -3.31
N THR A 35 -16.93 18.80 -3.92
CA THR A 35 -16.06 17.67 -3.59
C THR A 35 -14.67 18.15 -3.19
N THR A 36 -14.31 17.83 -1.96
CA THR A 36 -12.93 17.92 -1.48
C THR A 36 -12.37 16.51 -1.32
N ILE A 37 -11.19 16.27 -1.88
CA ILE A 37 -10.44 15.04 -1.67
C ILE A 37 -9.30 15.28 -0.69
N GLY A 38 -8.79 14.22 -0.10
CA GLY A 38 -7.53 14.23 0.64
C GLY A 38 -6.67 13.03 0.29
N VAL A 39 -5.37 13.16 0.57
CA VAL A 39 -4.39 12.10 0.34
C VAL A 39 -3.94 11.49 1.66
N VAL A 40 -3.76 10.17 1.67
CA VAL A 40 -3.27 9.43 2.84
C VAL A 40 -2.34 8.31 2.40
N ASP A 41 -1.39 7.95 3.27
CA ASP A 41 -0.53 6.80 3.08
C ASP A 41 -1.37 5.51 3.06
N LEU A 42 -1.25 4.76 1.97
CA LEU A 42 -1.90 3.47 1.78
C LEU A 42 -1.65 2.52 2.96
N ARG A 43 -0.43 2.52 3.52
CA ARG A 43 -0.07 1.63 4.63
C ARG A 43 -0.99 1.84 5.83
N ILE A 44 -1.38 3.08 6.14
CA ILE A 44 -2.30 3.38 7.23
C ILE A 44 -3.67 2.74 6.95
N CYS A 45 -4.15 2.81 5.70
CA CYS A 45 -5.39 2.15 5.30
C CYS A 45 -5.33 0.63 5.47
N LEU A 46 -4.22 0.02 5.04
CA LEU A 46 -4.03 -1.43 5.16
C LEU A 46 -3.91 -1.88 6.62
N GLN A 47 -3.23 -1.11 7.46
CA GLN A 47 -3.16 -1.37 8.90
C GLN A 47 -4.54 -1.29 9.55
N ALA A 48 -5.37 -0.30 9.19
CA ALA A 48 -6.75 -0.20 9.67
C ALA A 48 -7.56 -1.45 9.29
N ILE A 49 -7.43 -1.93 8.04
CA ILE A 49 -8.08 -3.16 7.59
C ILE A 49 -7.57 -4.37 8.37
N ALA A 50 -6.26 -4.54 8.51
CA ALA A 50 -5.65 -5.68 9.21
C ALA A 50 -6.07 -5.76 10.69
N GLN A 51 -6.27 -4.62 11.35
CA GLN A 51 -6.77 -4.56 12.72
C GLN A 51 -8.25 -4.98 12.83
N CYS A 52 -9.08 -4.62 11.84
CA CYS A 52 -10.51 -4.92 11.84
C CYS A 52 -10.86 -6.30 11.24
N SER A 53 -10.02 -6.81 10.34
CA SER A 53 -10.14 -8.10 9.66
C SER A 53 -8.81 -8.88 9.78
N PRO A 54 -8.46 -9.37 10.97
CA PRO A 54 -7.23 -10.14 11.16
C PRO A 54 -7.23 -11.47 10.39
N GLU A 55 -8.39 -12.00 10.01
CA GLU A 55 -8.55 -13.24 9.26
C GLU A 55 -7.99 -13.17 7.83
N ILE A 56 -7.73 -11.99 7.28
CA ILE A 56 -7.22 -11.85 5.91
C ILE A 56 -5.70 -11.69 5.83
N VAL A 57 -5.03 -11.52 6.98
CA VAL A 57 -3.57 -11.36 7.05
C VAL A 57 -2.89 -12.68 7.40
N ASN A 58 -1.60 -12.79 7.08
CA ASN A 58 -0.76 -13.97 7.41
C ASN A 58 -1.28 -15.33 6.93
N GLN A 59 -2.15 -15.35 5.91
CA GLN A 59 -2.65 -16.58 5.30
C GLN A 59 -1.56 -17.27 4.47
N PRO A 60 -1.23 -18.56 4.68
CA PRO A 60 -0.07 -19.21 4.06
C PRO A 60 -0.14 -19.29 2.54
N ASP A 61 -1.32 -19.60 1.98
CA ASP A 61 -1.49 -19.86 0.55
C ASP A 61 -2.30 -18.78 -0.18
N LYS A 62 -2.73 -17.74 0.56
CA LYS A 62 -3.63 -16.71 0.07
C LYS A 62 -3.11 -15.33 0.40
N ASP A 63 -3.33 -14.40 -0.52
CA ASP A 63 -3.08 -12.98 -0.34
C ASP A 63 -4.18 -12.18 -1.05
N TYR A 64 -4.10 -10.85 -0.98
CA TYR A 64 -5.06 -9.96 -1.60
C TYR A 64 -4.36 -8.92 -2.46
N ALA A 65 -4.72 -8.85 -3.74
CA ALA A 65 -4.42 -7.71 -4.57
C ALA A 65 -5.29 -6.53 -4.14
N VAL A 66 -4.65 -5.39 -3.86
CA VAL A 66 -5.30 -4.18 -3.38
C VAL A 66 -5.52 -3.23 -4.55
N TYR A 67 -6.74 -2.72 -4.66
CA TYR A 67 -7.10 -1.64 -5.56
C TYR A 67 -7.71 -0.50 -4.74
N ALA A 68 -7.42 0.74 -5.13
CA ALA A 68 -8.02 1.93 -4.54
C ALA A 68 -8.83 2.66 -5.61
N LEU A 69 -9.98 3.23 -5.24
CA LEU A 69 -10.62 4.23 -6.10
C LEU A 69 -9.81 5.52 -6.07
N ASP A 70 -9.55 6.08 -7.25
CA ASP A 70 -8.83 7.34 -7.37
C ASP A 70 -9.77 8.52 -7.62
N TYR A 71 -10.04 9.30 -6.58
CA TYR A 71 -10.94 10.46 -6.66
C TYR A 71 -10.30 11.70 -7.29
N SER A 72 -9.02 11.68 -7.69
CA SER A 72 -8.45 12.80 -8.47
C SER A 72 -8.80 12.75 -9.95
N GLU A 73 -9.34 11.63 -10.44
CA GLU A 73 -9.71 11.42 -11.84
C GLU A 73 -11.24 11.50 -12.04
N ASP A 74 -11.68 11.92 -13.23
CA ASP A 74 -13.09 12.20 -13.54
C ASP A 74 -14.00 10.95 -13.43
N ASP A 75 -13.52 9.77 -13.84
CA ASP A 75 -14.28 8.52 -13.83
C ASP A 75 -14.07 7.68 -12.55
N VAL A 76 -13.25 8.18 -11.63
CA VAL A 76 -12.91 7.56 -10.34
C VAL A 76 -12.49 6.08 -10.52
N PRO A 77 -11.37 5.81 -11.24
CA PRO A 77 -11.00 4.47 -11.64
C PRO A 77 -10.45 3.66 -10.47
N LEU A 78 -10.46 2.32 -10.61
CA LEU A 78 -9.74 1.43 -9.69
C LEU A 78 -8.26 1.36 -10.09
N VAL A 79 -7.39 1.84 -9.20
CA VAL A 79 -5.94 1.84 -9.38
C VAL A 79 -5.30 0.72 -8.57
N GLY A 80 -4.47 -0.10 -9.21
CA GLY A 80 -3.75 -1.20 -8.58
C GLY A 80 -2.66 -0.72 -7.63
N GLN A 81 -2.69 -1.19 -6.39
CA GLN A 81 -1.78 -0.75 -5.32
C GLN A 81 -0.74 -1.82 -4.92
N GLY A 82 -0.83 -3.02 -5.49
CA GLY A 82 0.02 -4.17 -5.18
C GLY A 82 -0.64 -5.13 -4.20
N MET A 83 0.16 -5.94 -3.50
CA MET A 83 -0.36 -6.94 -2.57
C MET A 83 -0.52 -6.40 -1.15
N LEU A 84 -1.54 -6.89 -0.42
CA LEU A 84 -1.80 -6.56 0.97
C LEU A 84 -0.58 -6.90 1.84
N SER A 85 -0.03 -8.11 1.69
CA SER A 85 1.16 -8.54 2.44
C SER A 85 2.36 -7.60 2.25
N TRP A 86 2.58 -7.11 1.03
CA TRP A 86 3.70 -6.22 0.72
C TRP A 86 3.53 -4.82 1.28
N GLY A 87 2.28 -4.33 1.37
CA GLY A 87 1.98 -3.03 1.96
C GLY A 87 2.08 -3.01 3.49
N LEU A 88 1.88 -4.16 4.14
CA LEU A 88 1.99 -4.33 5.59
C LEU A 88 3.42 -4.63 6.07
N ASP A 89 4.29 -5.13 5.20
CA ASP A 89 5.67 -5.44 5.55
C ASP A 89 6.50 -4.17 5.85
N GLN A 90 7.01 -4.08 7.07
CA GLN A 90 7.83 -2.97 7.54
C GLN A 90 9.31 -3.12 7.16
N ALA A 91 9.77 -4.36 6.92
CA ALA A 91 11.18 -4.65 6.65
C ALA A 91 11.61 -4.18 5.26
N VAL A 92 10.64 -4.03 4.34
CA VAL A 92 10.87 -3.49 3.01
C VAL A 92 10.42 -2.04 3.02
N ALA A 93 11.31 -1.17 3.50
CA ALA A 93 11.20 0.25 3.25
C ALA A 93 11.28 0.47 1.73
N SER A 94 10.15 0.38 1.04
CA SER A 94 10.05 0.97 -0.29
C SER A 94 10.26 2.47 -0.11
N PRO A 95 11.22 3.10 -0.81
CA PRO A 95 11.46 4.54 -0.70
C PRO A 95 10.27 5.38 -1.17
N GLU A 96 9.30 4.76 -1.87
CA GLU A 96 8.09 5.43 -2.31
C GLU A 96 6.92 5.16 -1.36
N GLN A 97 6.55 6.22 -0.63
CA GLN A 97 5.29 6.29 0.08
C GLN A 97 4.15 6.25 -0.94
N LYS A 98 3.35 5.18 -0.92
CA LYS A 98 2.16 5.08 -1.78
C LYS A 98 1.03 5.90 -1.18
N LEU A 99 0.64 6.96 -1.87
CA LEU A 99 -0.50 7.78 -1.49
C LEU A 99 -1.75 7.30 -2.22
N VAL A 100 -2.89 7.33 -1.52
CA VAL A 100 -4.21 7.10 -2.09
C VAL A 100 -5.14 8.25 -1.76
N THR A 101 -6.10 8.51 -2.65
CA THR A 101 -7.09 9.57 -2.48
C THR A 101 -8.33 9.06 -1.75
N GLY A 102 -8.99 9.95 -1.02
CA GLY A 102 -10.27 9.71 -0.36
C GLY A 102 -11.14 10.95 -0.38
N ARG A 103 -12.45 10.79 -0.19
CA ARG A 103 -13.38 11.93 -0.13
C ARG A 103 -13.45 12.48 1.29
N VAL A 104 -13.38 13.79 1.44
CA VAL A 104 -13.60 14.45 2.72
C VAL A 104 -15.10 14.56 2.95
N THR A 105 -15.59 13.99 4.05
CA THR A 105 -16.98 14.03 4.45
C THR A 105 -17.14 14.71 5.81
N LYS A 106 -18.22 15.48 5.97
CA LYS A 106 -18.61 16.05 7.27
C LYS A 106 -19.39 15.01 8.05
N ASN A 107 -18.96 14.74 9.27
CA ASN A 107 -19.67 13.84 10.17
C ASN A 107 -20.84 14.59 10.81
N MET A 108 -22.04 14.48 10.21
CA MET A 108 -23.25 15.15 10.70
C MET A 108 -23.59 14.77 12.16
N LEU A 109 -23.26 13.56 12.61
CA LEU A 109 -23.52 13.13 13.98
C LEU A 109 -22.56 13.77 15.00
N ALA A 110 -21.37 14.19 14.56
CA ALA A 110 -20.45 14.97 15.38
C ALA A 110 -20.89 16.44 15.54
N ILE A 111 -21.95 16.89 14.87
CA ILE A 111 -22.52 18.23 15.07
C ILE A 111 -23.24 18.31 16.42
N PHE A 112 -23.69 17.18 16.98
CA PHE A 112 -24.38 17.11 18.26
C PHE A 112 -23.44 16.85 19.47
N GLY A 113 -22.11 16.89 19.29
CA GLY A 113 -21.12 16.71 20.37
C GLY A 113 -19.71 17.17 20.00
N ASN A 114 -18.72 16.99 20.89
CA ASN A 114 -17.29 17.30 20.62
C ASN A 114 -16.58 16.21 19.78
N GLY A 115 -17.28 15.59 18.83
CA GLY A 115 -16.77 14.50 18.02
C GLY A 115 -15.87 14.96 16.87
N ILE A 116 -15.27 13.99 16.16
CA ILE A 116 -14.50 14.25 14.94
C ILE A 116 -15.45 14.80 13.86
N LYS A 117 -15.25 16.08 13.51
CA LYS A 117 -16.12 16.83 12.58
C LYS A 117 -15.94 16.44 11.11
N GLU A 118 -14.75 16.01 10.73
CA GLU A 118 -14.39 15.69 9.35
C GLU A 118 -13.73 14.31 9.27
N THR A 119 -14.07 13.56 8.23
CA THR A 119 -13.56 12.22 7.97
C THR A 119 -13.05 12.12 6.54
N LEU A 120 -11.89 11.49 6.34
CA LEU A 120 -11.45 11.03 5.03
C LEU A 120 -12.01 9.63 4.80
N GLU A 121 -12.78 9.45 3.73
CA GLU A 121 -13.34 8.16 3.32
C GLU A 121 -12.58 7.62 2.10
N VAL A 122 -11.76 6.60 2.33
CA VAL A 122 -11.04 5.86 1.28
C VAL A 122 -11.86 4.62 0.92
N LYS A 123 -11.86 4.24 -0.36
CA LYS A 123 -12.49 3.01 -0.85
C LYS A 123 -11.45 2.08 -1.46
N LEU A 124 -11.36 0.88 -0.92
CA LEU A 124 -10.47 -0.18 -1.39
C LEU A 124 -11.25 -1.40 -1.89
N LYS A 125 -10.67 -2.15 -2.82
CA LYS A 125 -11.14 -3.47 -3.22
C LYS A 125 -10.02 -4.48 -3.03
N LEU A 126 -10.36 -5.62 -2.44
CA LEU A 126 -9.45 -6.71 -2.12
C LEU A 126 -9.81 -7.93 -2.97
N ASN A 127 -8.94 -8.24 -3.93
CA ASN A 127 -9.10 -9.39 -4.81
C ASN A 127 -8.27 -10.55 -4.28
N SER A 128 -8.93 -11.67 -3.98
CA SER A 128 -8.27 -12.88 -3.48
C SER A 128 -7.36 -13.45 -4.54
N VAL A 129 -6.07 -13.60 -4.23
CA VAL A 129 -5.07 -14.22 -5.12
C VAL A 129 -4.30 -15.31 -4.39
N PRO A 130 -3.74 -16.31 -5.10
CA PRO A 130 -2.75 -17.20 -4.51
C PRO A 130 -1.57 -16.39 -3.99
N ARG A 131 -1.02 -16.76 -2.83
CA ARG A 131 0.14 -16.04 -2.27
C ARG A 131 1.33 -16.14 -3.23
N MET A 132 1.86 -14.99 -3.63
CA MET A 132 3.04 -14.90 -4.48
C MET A 132 4.27 -14.56 -3.63
N GLN A 133 5.41 -15.17 -3.94
CA GLN A 133 6.69 -14.70 -3.41
C GLN A 133 6.99 -13.34 -4.04
N ARG A 134 7.36 -12.36 -3.21
CA ARG A 134 7.74 -11.04 -3.70
C ARG A 134 8.97 -11.19 -4.61
N PRO A 135 8.95 -10.69 -5.85
CA PRO A 135 10.16 -10.65 -6.67
C PRO A 135 11.24 -9.88 -5.92
N GLN A 136 12.39 -10.51 -5.67
CA GLN A 136 13.55 -9.80 -5.15
C GLN A 136 14.07 -8.90 -6.26
N THR A 137 13.69 -7.63 -6.25
CA THR A 137 14.33 -6.64 -7.11
C THR A 137 15.76 -6.47 -6.59
N SER A 138 16.71 -7.16 -7.21
CA SER A 138 18.13 -6.87 -7.05
C SER A 138 18.35 -5.47 -7.60
N TYR A 139 18.30 -4.45 -6.74
CA TYR A 139 18.88 -3.15 -7.07
C TYR A 139 20.38 -3.37 -7.18
N ASN A 140 20.85 -3.66 -8.40
CA ASN A 140 22.24 -3.44 -8.76
C ASN A 140 22.47 -1.94 -8.63
N SER A 141 22.99 -1.50 -7.49
CA SER A 141 23.58 -0.17 -7.37
C SER A 141 24.74 -0.08 -8.35
N GLU A 142 24.52 0.65 -9.45
CA GLU A 142 25.51 0.89 -10.49
C GLU A 142 26.79 1.51 -9.89
N ILE A 143 27.87 0.73 -9.97
CA ILE A 143 29.26 1.11 -10.21
C ILE A 143 29.68 2.50 -9.68
N GLN A 144 30.23 2.50 -8.48
CA GLN A 144 31.11 3.57 -8.04
C GLN A 144 32.44 3.42 -8.79
N ARG A 145 32.62 4.18 -9.89
CA ARG A 145 33.89 4.30 -10.61
C ARG A 145 34.90 5.05 -9.73
N GLY A 146 35.59 4.32 -8.86
CA GLY A 146 36.80 4.80 -8.20
C GLY A 146 38.03 4.44 -9.04
N TYR A 147 38.77 5.45 -9.52
CA TYR A 147 40.08 5.27 -10.12
C TYR A 147 41.07 4.75 -9.06
N GLY A 148 41.44 3.46 -9.14
CA GLY A 148 42.57 2.90 -8.42
C GLY A 148 43.85 3.10 -9.23
N THR A 149 44.80 3.85 -8.70
CA THR A 149 46.18 3.93 -9.19
C THR A 149 46.89 2.61 -8.88
N ASP A 150 46.68 1.60 -9.71
CA ASP A 150 47.63 0.54 -10.07
C ASP A 150 46.87 -0.55 -10.84
N GLY A 151 47.20 -0.68 -12.13
CA GLY A 151 46.44 -1.43 -13.13
C GLY A 151 46.41 -2.95 -12.94
N THR A 152 45.70 -3.43 -11.93
CA THR A 152 45.45 -4.87 -11.72
C THR A 152 43.95 -5.14 -11.73
N TYR A 153 43.47 -5.83 -12.77
CA TYR A 153 42.09 -6.31 -12.83
C TYR A 153 41.96 -7.61 -12.04
N ALA A 154 41.17 -7.59 -10.96
CA ALA A 154 40.68 -8.81 -10.31
C ALA A 154 39.23 -9.06 -10.76
N LEU A 155 39.02 -10.09 -11.59
CA LEU A 155 37.69 -10.61 -11.89
C LEU A 155 37.28 -11.58 -10.77
N VAL A 156 36.53 -11.09 -9.78
CA VAL A 156 35.82 -11.97 -8.84
C VAL A 156 34.49 -12.37 -9.48
N ARG A 157 34.48 -13.54 -10.12
CA ARG A 157 33.23 -14.25 -10.45
C ARG A 157 32.75 -14.98 -9.19
N SER A 158 31.74 -14.42 -8.52
CA SER A 158 30.92 -15.19 -7.59
C SER A 158 29.58 -15.51 -8.26
N GLY A 159 29.39 -16.78 -8.62
CA GLY A 159 28.10 -17.29 -9.03
C GLY A 159 28.19 -18.39 -10.08
N SER A 160 28.09 -19.64 -9.61
CA SER A 160 27.88 -20.88 -10.37
C SER A 160 29.12 -21.61 -10.89
N ILE A 161 29.49 -22.72 -10.23
CA ILE A 161 29.93 -23.93 -10.94
C ILE A 161 29.24 -25.17 -10.35
N ILE A 162 28.60 -25.87 -11.27
CA ILE A 162 28.10 -27.24 -11.23
C ILE A 162 29.25 -28.13 -11.73
N SER A 163 29.61 -29.23 -11.05
CA SER A 163 30.14 -30.45 -11.71
C SER A 163 30.53 -31.56 -10.72
N GLY A 164 30.11 -32.80 -11.05
CA GLY A 164 30.41 -34.08 -10.38
C GLY A 164 31.79 -34.70 -10.75
N PRO A 165 31.96 -36.04 -10.60
CA PRO A 165 33.26 -36.65 -10.29
C PRO A 165 34.08 -37.16 -11.50
N GLY A 166 35.39 -37.33 -11.27
CA GLY A 166 36.39 -38.04 -12.11
C GLY A 166 37.78 -37.46 -11.82
N SER A 167 38.84 -38.21 -11.49
CA SER A 167 39.20 -39.62 -11.72
C SER A 167 39.98 -40.17 -10.52
#